data_AF-A0AAU7P8J7-F1
#
_entry.id   AF-A0AAU7P8J7-F1
#
_cell.length_a   1.000
_cell.length_b   1.000
_cell.length_c   1.000
_cell.angle_alpha   90.00
_cell.angle_beta   90.00
_cell.angle_gamma   90.00
#
_symmetry.space_group_name_H-M   'P 1'
#
loop_
_entity.id
_entity.type
_entity.pdbx_description
1 polymer ?
#
loop_
_entity_poly.entity_id
_entity_poly.type
_entity_poly.pdbx_seq_one_letter_code
_entity_poly.pdbx_strand_id
1 'polypeptide(L)'
;MSDRLDLDRIRSTFQVQDDQMIEYHPRLAGKLNIPFSPSIKVTATEGKLMDEMTWSRGLQGLFELKNTQDLAFSESRRRFPNQPVPDNVPDNRAKEWQLNDGHRDAFRHTYWNALLVKEFGNEWAEALATAHEGMPENPANREAMDLYNNKIGRGIAADNPGASEEQLAQLVGNALKEGKLILMDRNGALAWSDQVQVGQHGLSPKEAIEGHLKTPEVVPAAPRASGFFGAATPSVDELTPQHPDHPRYALYQQCRAGVVALDHQLEREPDGKSACMAASLTNLAVANGLERVDHVMLSDQGKQANLGQNVFVIQGELNDPAHLRAHMSTDQAISTPVETSFREMAHVEQRNQALQSQQAMAQQQDEQVKAIQRV
;
A
#
# COMPACT_ATOMS: atom_id res chain seq x y z
N MET A 1 -6.01 39.82 2.72
CA MET A 1 -6.29 39.20 4.03
C MET A 1 -6.63 37.75 3.73
N SER A 2 -5.87 36.80 4.23
CA SER A 2 -6.09 35.38 3.93
C SER A 2 -7.34 34.89 4.69
N ASP A 3 -8.29 34.25 4.01
CA ASP A 3 -9.49 33.60 4.57
C ASP A 3 -9.13 32.32 5.37
N ARG A 4 -8.17 32.41 6.29
CA ARG A 4 -7.81 31.30 7.18
C ARG A 4 -8.91 31.14 8.22
N LEU A 5 -9.40 29.90 8.39
CA LEU A 5 -10.35 29.59 9.45
C LEU A 5 -9.70 29.84 10.82
N ASP A 6 -10.54 30.13 11.80
CA ASP A 6 -10.10 30.21 13.17
C ASP A 6 -9.65 28.83 13.69
N LEU A 7 -8.49 28.76 14.34
CA LEU A 7 -7.88 27.48 14.75
C LEU A 7 -8.65 26.83 15.91
N ASP A 8 -9.25 27.61 16.80
CA ASP A 8 -10.12 27.07 17.87
C ASP A 8 -11.42 26.51 17.28
N ARG A 9 -11.94 27.15 16.24
CA ARG A 9 -13.05 26.60 15.45
C ARG A 9 -12.66 25.32 14.72
N ILE A 10 -11.46 25.22 14.13
CA ILE A 10 -10.99 23.96 13.54
C ILE A 10 -10.90 22.87 14.62
N ARG A 11 -10.26 23.17 15.74
CA ARG A 11 -10.12 22.23 16.87
C ARG A 11 -11.47 21.67 17.33
N SER A 12 -12.49 22.52 17.48
CA SER A 12 -13.82 22.08 17.95
C SER A 12 -14.67 21.40 16.86
N THR A 13 -14.42 21.69 15.58
CA THR A 13 -15.23 21.13 14.47
C THR A 13 -14.70 19.77 14.02
N PHE A 14 -13.39 19.59 13.99
CA PHE A 14 -12.74 18.40 13.47
C PHE A 14 -12.45 17.41 14.61
N GLN A 15 -13.51 16.83 15.17
CA GLN A 15 -13.47 15.79 16.19
C GLN A 15 -14.52 14.74 15.84
N VAL A 16 -14.14 13.47 15.71
CA VAL A 16 -15.04 12.36 15.40
C VAL A 16 -15.36 11.58 16.68
N GLN A 17 -16.56 10.99 16.72
CA GLN A 17 -16.94 10.10 17.80
C GLN A 17 -16.02 8.88 17.87
N ASP A 18 -15.53 8.57 19.07
CA ASP A 18 -14.74 7.37 19.36
C ASP A 18 -15.43 6.11 18.82
N ASP A 19 -14.66 5.30 18.13
CA ASP A 19 -15.02 3.98 17.65
C ASP A 19 -14.25 2.91 18.44
N GLN A 20 -14.76 1.68 18.40
CA GLN A 20 -14.13 0.54 19.07
C GLN A 20 -12.87 0.11 18.32
N MET A 21 -11.75 -0.01 19.03
CA MET A 21 -10.55 -0.67 18.49
C MET A 21 -10.73 -2.19 18.40
N ILE A 22 -10.37 -2.77 17.27
CA ILE A 22 -10.43 -4.21 17.00
C ILE A 22 -9.10 -4.74 16.47
N GLU A 23 -8.84 -6.04 16.68
CA GLU A 23 -7.83 -6.79 15.93
C GLU A 23 -8.46 -7.26 14.62
N TYR A 24 -8.29 -6.47 13.56
CA TYR A 24 -8.85 -6.78 12.26
C TYR A 24 -8.03 -7.87 11.56
N HIS A 25 -8.76 -8.83 11.00
CA HIS A 25 -8.23 -9.89 10.17
C HIS A 25 -8.84 -9.72 8.78
N PRO A 26 -8.03 -9.55 7.73
CA PRO A 26 -8.52 -9.52 6.36
C PRO A 26 -9.51 -10.65 6.09
N ARG A 27 -10.70 -10.29 5.59
CA ARG A 27 -11.70 -11.26 5.16
C ARG A 27 -11.81 -11.28 3.65
N LEU A 28 -11.86 -12.49 3.10
CA LEU A 28 -12.23 -12.67 1.70
C LEU A 28 -13.72 -12.35 1.55
N ALA A 29 -14.05 -11.54 0.53
CA ALA A 29 -15.42 -11.12 0.24
C ALA A 29 -16.13 -10.51 1.48
N GLY A 30 -15.38 -9.83 2.34
CA GLY A 30 -15.85 -9.20 3.58
C GLY A 30 -16.48 -10.12 4.63
N LYS A 31 -16.44 -11.46 4.45
CA LYS A 31 -17.21 -12.40 5.29
C LYS A 31 -16.45 -13.64 5.71
N LEU A 32 -15.44 -14.06 4.95
CA LEU A 32 -14.68 -15.27 5.25
C LEU A 32 -13.32 -14.91 5.85
N ASN A 33 -13.11 -15.22 7.13
CA ASN A 33 -11.83 -15.00 7.79
C ASN A 33 -10.71 -15.76 7.07
N ILE A 34 -9.59 -15.09 6.78
CA ILE A 34 -8.41 -15.70 6.17
C ILE A 34 -7.56 -16.33 7.29
N PRO A 35 -7.32 -17.65 7.29
CA PRO A 35 -6.47 -18.29 8.29
C PRO A 35 -5.05 -17.71 8.25
N PHE A 36 -4.46 -17.44 9.43
CA PHE A 36 -3.07 -16.95 9.57
C PHE A 36 -2.76 -15.60 8.90
N SER A 37 -3.78 -14.80 8.56
CA SER A 37 -3.56 -13.41 8.15
C SER A 37 -2.97 -12.60 9.31
N PRO A 38 -1.95 -11.73 9.09
CA PRO A 38 -1.49 -10.83 10.12
C PRO A 38 -2.65 -9.95 10.60
N SER A 39 -2.82 -9.83 11.92
CA SER A 39 -3.80 -8.90 12.48
C SER A 39 -3.22 -7.49 12.46
N ILE A 40 -4.10 -6.52 12.23
CA ILE A 40 -3.79 -5.11 12.40
C ILE A 40 -4.81 -4.50 13.36
N LYS A 41 -4.33 -3.61 14.24
CA LYS A 41 -5.21 -2.82 15.09
C LYS A 41 -5.76 -1.65 14.30
N VAL A 42 -7.08 -1.60 14.16
CA VAL A 42 -7.83 -0.54 13.47
C VAL A 42 -9.14 -0.29 14.22
N THR A 43 -9.83 0.80 13.89
CA THR A 43 -11.20 1.01 14.35
C THR A 43 -12.17 0.01 13.71
N ALA A 44 -13.27 -0.27 14.38
CA ALA A 44 -14.28 -1.23 13.89
C ALA A 44 -14.86 -0.80 12.54
N THR A 45 -14.98 0.50 12.30
CA THR A 45 -15.48 1.07 11.05
C THR A 45 -14.45 0.98 9.92
N GLU A 46 -13.17 1.22 10.18
CA GLU A 46 -12.09 0.92 9.21
C GLU A 46 -12.15 -0.55 8.77
N GLY A 47 -12.27 -1.47 9.73
CA GLY A 47 -12.38 -2.90 9.41
C GLY A 47 -13.57 -3.23 8.51
N LYS A 48 -14.73 -2.60 8.72
CA LYS A 48 -15.92 -2.80 7.87
C LYS A 48 -15.74 -2.19 6.46
N LEU A 49 -15.10 -1.03 6.35
CA LEU A 49 -14.77 -0.42 5.06
C LEU A 49 -13.77 -1.27 4.27
N MET A 50 -12.81 -1.89 4.96
CA MET A 50 -11.87 -2.84 4.37
C MET A 50 -12.56 -4.15 3.96
N ASP A 51 -13.49 -4.67 4.77
CA ASP A 51 -14.32 -5.85 4.42
C ASP A 51 -15.20 -5.57 3.18
N GLU A 52 -15.79 -4.38 3.08
CA GLU A 52 -16.52 -3.95 1.88
C GLU A 52 -15.57 -3.86 0.68
N MET A 53 -14.41 -3.21 0.84
CA MET A 53 -13.45 -3.06 -0.24
C MET A 53 -12.95 -4.43 -0.74
N THR A 54 -12.77 -5.42 0.13
CA THR A 54 -12.40 -6.77 -0.31
C THR A 54 -13.54 -7.48 -1.04
N TRP A 55 -14.80 -7.12 -0.76
CA TRP A 55 -15.96 -7.57 -1.55
C TRP A 55 -15.94 -6.99 -2.97
N SER A 56 -15.70 -5.68 -3.11
CA SER A 56 -15.77 -4.98 -4.41
C SER A 56 -14.50 -5.09 -5.25
N ARG A 57 -13.31 -5.07 -4.64
CA ARG A 57 -12.00 -5.00 -5.31
C ARG A 57 -11.09 -6.22 -5.08
N GLY A 58 -11.53 -7.19 -4.27
CA GLY A 58 -10.73 -8.34 -3.87
C GLY A 58 -9.58 -7.98 -2.92
N LEU A 59 -8.71 -8.94 -2.61
CA LEU A 59 -7.53 -8.72 -1.74
C LEU A 59 -6.53 -7.72 -2.33
N GLN A 60 -6.56 -7.50 -3.65
CA GLN A 60 -5.78 -6.46 -4.31
C GLN A 60 -6.08 -5.06 -3.75
N GLY A 61 -7.33 -4.79 -3.32
CA GLY A 61 -7.66 -3.52 -2.65
C GLY A 61 -6.85 -3.29 -1.38
N LEU A 62 -6.55 -4.34 -0.62
CA LEU A 62 -5.72 -4.23 0.59
C LEU A 62 -4.25 -3.92 0.26
N PHE A 63 -3.72 -4.50 -0.83
CA PHE A 63 -2.38 -4.18 -1.31
C PHE A 63 -2.30 -2.75 -1.85
N GLU A 64 -3.28 -2.31 -2.63
CA GLU A 64 -3.42 -0.94 -3.10
C GLU A 64 -3.45 0.04 -1.90
N LEU A 65 -4.25 -0.25 -0.87
CA LEU A 65 -4.34 0.57 0.34
C LEU A 65 -2.99 0.64 1.05
N LYS A 66 -2.34 -0.50 1.28
CA LYS A 66 -1.00 -0.55 1.89
C LYS A 66 0.03 0.23 1.07
N ASN A 67 -0.01 0.13 -0.27
CA ASN A 67 0.91 0.85 -1.14
C ASN A 67 0.73 2.38 -0.99
N THR A 68 -0.51 2.88 -0.91
CA THR A 68 -0.75 4.32 -0.67
C THR A 68 -0.15 4.78 0.66
N GLN A 69 -0.29 3.95 1.71
CA GLN A 69 0.28 4.23 3.03
C GLN A 69 1.81 4.23 2.98
N ASP A 70 2.43 3.19 2.42
CA ASP A 70 3.89 3.06 2.27
C ASP A 70 4.49 4.24 1.49
N LEU A 71 3.82 4.66 0.41
CA LEU A 71 4.25 5.79 -0.40
C LEU A 71 4.20 7.10 0.39
N ALA A 72 3.13 7.33 1.15
CA ALA A 72 3.01 8.51 2.01
C ALA A 72 4.07 8.54 3.12
N PHE A 73 4.38 7.39 3.75
CA PHE A 73 5.46 7.27 4.73
C PHE A 73 6.85 7.50 4.10
N SER A 74 7.09 6.95 2.92
CA SER A 74 8.36 7.10 2.20
C SER A 74 8.59 8.57 1.79
N GLU A 75 7.62 9.19 1.14
CA GLU A 75 7.71 10.57 0.67
C GLU A 75 7.81 11.58 1.81
N SER A 76 7.03 11.41 2.88
CA SER A 76 7.12 12.28 4.06
C SER A 76 8.48 12.19 4.74
N ARG A 77 9.05 10.99 4.87
CA ARG A 77 10.42 10.80 5.41
C ARG A 77 11.49 11.39 4.51
N ARG A 78 11.34 11.26 3.18
CA ARG A 78 12.28 11.82 2.20
C ARG A 78 12.32 13.35 2.27
N ARG A 79 11.16 13.99 2.40
CA ARG A 79 11.04 15.46 2.45
C ARG A 79 11.35 16.04 3.82
N PHE A 80 10.99 15.33 4.88
CA PHE A 80 11.21 15.74 6.27
C PHE A 80 11.96 14.62 7.00
N PRO A 81 13.30 14.49 6.84
CA PRO A 81 14.09 13.47 7.52
C PRO A 81 14.15 13.70 9.04
N ASN A 82 14.68 12.72 9.79
CA ASN A 82 14.72 12.81 11.24
C ASN A 82 15.47 14.06 11.69
N GLN A 83 14.95 14.73 12.71
CA GLN A 83 15.50 15.96 13.25
C GLN A 83 16.08 15.66 14.65
N PRO A 84 17.06 16.44 15.12
CA PRO A 84 17.46 16.40 16.52
C PRO A 84 16.24 16.68 17.40
N VAL A 85 15.97 15.78 18.34
CA VAL A 85 14.84 15.91 19.28
C VAL A 85 15.18 17.03 20.29
N PRO A 86 14.32 18.04 20.50
CA PRO A 86 14.56 19.11 21.46
C PRO A 86 14.65 18.62 22.91
N ASP A 87 15.50 19.24 23.72
CA ASP A 87 15.75 18.84 25.13
C ASP A 87 14.49 18.84 26.01
N ASN A 88 13.46 19.61 25.65
CA ASN A 88 12.19 19.68 26.38
C ASN A 88 11.22 18.54 26.04
N VAL A 89 11.55 17.67 25.08
CA VAL A 89 10.80 16.47 24.75
C VAL A 89 11.32 15.30 25.60
N PRO A 90 10.47 14.65 26.41
CA PRO A 90 10.90 13.49 27.18
C PRO A 90 11.44 12.35 26.30
N ASP A 91 12.53 11.69 26.71
CA ASP A 91 13.16 10.60 25.95
C ASP A 91 12.18 9.49 25.56
N ASN A 92 11.24 9.15 26.45
CA ASN A 92 10.21 8.14 26.21
C ASN A 92 9.16 8.56 25.16
N ARG A 93 9.11 9.84 24.78
CA ARG A 93 8.23 10.40 23.74
C ARG A 93 9.00 10.90 22.51
N ALA A 94 10.33 10.72 22.47
CA ALA A 94 11.16 11.14 21.34
C ALA A 94 10.69 10.56 19.99
N LYS A 95 10.23 9.30 19.97
CA LYS A 95 9.68 8.66 18.77
C LYS A 95 8.33 9.25 18.36
N GLU A 96 7.46 9.57 19.32
CA GLU A 96 6.17 10.22 19.07
C GLU A 96 6.41 11.59 18.43
N TRP A 97 7.29 12.40 19.02
CA TRP A 97 7.67 13.71 18.48
C TRP A 97 8.29 13.58 17.08
N GLN A 98 9.11 12.57 16.82
CA GLN A 98 9.74 12.43 15.51
C GLN A 98 8.75 12.07 14.38
N LEU A 99 7.64 11.41 14.70
CA LEU A 99 6.71 10.84 13.72
C LEU A 99 5.42 11.65 13.57
N ASN A 100 5.00 12.32 14.63
CA ASN A 100 3.67 12.93 14.74
C ASN A 100 3.77 14.46 14.95
N ASP A 101 2.65 15.15 14.86
CA ASP A 101 2.42 16.54 15.27
C ASP A 101 3.15 17.64 14.46
N GLY A 102 4.18 17.29 13.67
CA GLY A 102 5.00 18.22 12.91
C GLY A 102 4.78 18.21 11.39
N HIS A 103 5.67 18.88 10.63
CA HIS A 103 5.56 18.99 9.16
C HIS A 103 5.57 17.63 8.44
N ARG A 104 6.34 16.66 8.95
CA ARG A 104 6.33 15.29 8.41
C ARG A 104 4.94 14.69 8.48
N ASP A 105 4.27 14.90 9.61
CA ASP A 105 2.97 14.32 9.91
C ASP A 105 1.88 14.96 9.05
N ALA A 106 1.78 16.29 9.10
CA ALA A 106 0.86 17.07 8.28
C ALA A 106 0.99 16.75 6.78
N PHE A 107 2.22 16.64 6.27
CA PHE A 107 2.46 16.23 4.88
C PHE A 107 1.98 14.79 4.64
N ARG A 108 2.29 13.84 5.53
CA ARG A 108 1.93 12.42 5.39
C ARG A 108 0.43 12.23 5.33
N HIS A 109 -0.32 12.81 6.26
CA HIS A 109 -1.78 12.71 6.33
C HIS A 109 -2.46 13.31 5.09
N THR A 110 -2.02 14.51 4.71
CA THR A 110 -2.53 15.19 3.50
C THR A 110 -2.24 14.39 2.24
N TYR A 111 -1.00 13.91 2.06
CA TYR A 111 -0.61 13.17 0.86
C TYR A 111 -1.25 11.78 0.80
N TRP A 112 -1.35 11.07 1.93
CA TRP A 112 -2.07 9.80 2.00
C TRP A 112 -3.53 9.99 1.58
N ASN A 113 -4.23 11.03 2.07
CA ASN A 113 -5.61 11.30 1.64
C ASN A 113 -5.71 11.65 0.15
N ALA A 114 -4.74 12.36 -0.43
CA ALA A 114 -4.71 12.59 -1.87
C ALA A 114 -4.57 11.27 -2.66
N LEU A 115 -3.73 10.34 -2.20
CA LEU A 115 -3.58 9.01 -2.79
C LEU A 115 -4.85 8.17 -2.63
N LEU A 116 -5.50 8.22 -1.46
CA LEU A 116 -6.75 7.51 -1.22
C LEU A 116 -7.85 7.98 -2.19
N VAL A 117 -7.99 9.28 -2.44
CA VAL A 117 -8.96 9.79 -3.44
C VAL A 117 -8.63 9.30 -4.83
N LYS A 118 -7.35 9.35 -5.22
CA LYS A 118 -6.89 8.88 -6.52
C LYS A 118 -7.23 7.40 -6.76
N GLU A 119 -7.06 6.57 -5.74
CA GLU A 119 -7.17 5.12 -5.85
C GLU A 119 -8.59 4.57 -5.56
N PHE A 120 -9.26 5.10 -4.53
CA PHE A 120 -10.51 4.56 -3.98
C PHE A 120 -11.69 5.53 -4.08
N GLY A 121 -11.48 6.74 -4.61
CA GLY A 121 -12.51 7.76 -4.72
C GLY A 121 -12.73 8.56 -3.44
N ASN A 122 -13.33 9.74 -3.58
CA ASN A 122 -13.43 10.73 -2.51
C ASN A 122 -14.27 10.26 -1.31
N GLU A 123 -15.44 9.67 -1.55
CA GLU A 123 -16.36 9.25 -0.48
C GLU A 123 -15.74 8.16 0.40
N TRP A 124 -15.11 7.15 -0.21
CA TRP A 124 -14.45 6.09 0.53
C TRP A 124 -13.20 6.58 1.27
N ALA A 125 -12.40 7.45 0.63
CA ALA A 125 -11.23 8.06 1.26
C ALA A 125 -11.62 8.86 2.51
N GLU A 126 -12.72 9.62 2.43
CA GLU A 126 -13.26 10.35 3.58
C GLU A 126 -13.71 9.40 4.69
N ALA A 127 -14.50 8.37 4.36
CA ALA A 127 -14.97 7.41 5.35
C ALA A 127 -13.82 6.67 6.05
N LEU A 128 -12.83 6.17 5.29
CA LEU A 128 -11.70 5.45 5.87
C LEU A 128 -10.85 6.36 6.76
N ALA A 129 -10.45 7.54 6.25
CA ALA A 129 -9.59 8.44 6.99
C ALA A 129 -10.28 9.01 8.23
N THR A 130 -11.58 9.32 8.16
CA THR A 130 -12.33 9.78 9.33
C THR A 130 -12.51 8.67 10.36
N ALA A 131 -12.75 7.41 9.94
CA ALA A 131 -12.78 6.29 10.86
C ALA A 131 -11.41 6.07 11.54
N HIS A 132 -10.31 6.22 10.81
CA HIS A 132 -8.94 6.10 11.34
C HIS A 132 -8.64 7.06 12.50
N GLU A 133 -9.18 8.28 12.46
CA GLU A 133 -8.96 9.27 13.53
C GLU A 133 -9.87 9.06 14.75
N GLY A 134 -10.94 8.26 14.63
CA GLY A 134 -11.90 7.96 15.70
C GLY A 134 -11.40 6.96 16.74
N MET A 135 -10.10 6.96 17.03
CA MET A 135 -9.52 6.13 18.08
C MET A 135 -9.87 6.68 19.47
N PRO A 136 -10.15 5.83 20.47
CA PRO A 136 -10.37 6.28 21.84
C PRO A 136 -9.15 7.02 22.39
N GLU A 137 -9.41 8.06 23.17
CA GLU A 137 -8.39 8.91 23.81
C GLU A 137 -7.44 9.63 22.81
N ASN A 138 -7.87 9.83 21.56
CA ASN A 138 -7.10 10.62 20.61
C ASN A 138 -7.01 12.08 21.08
N PRO A 139 -5.81 12.67 21.21
CA PRO A 139 -5.67 14.07 21.60
C PRO A 139 -6.39 15.03 20.65
N ALA A 140 -7.21 15.93 21.19
CA ALA A 140 -8.08 16.81 20.41
C ALA A 140 -7.33 17.63 19.35
N ASN A 141 -6.17 18.20 19.71
CA ASN A 141 -5.39 18.98 18.74
C ASN A 141 -4.88 18.10 17.60
N ARG A 142 -4.36 16.90 17.91
CA ARG A 142 -3.85 15.96 16.90
C ARG A 142 -4.98 15.48 15.98
N GLU A 143 -6.08 15.04 16.56
CA GLU A 143 -7.25 14.61 15.80
C GLU A 143 -7.75 15.71 14.85
N ALA A 144 -7.84 16.95 15.34
CA ALA A 144 -8.23 18.08 14.50
C ALA A 144 -7.22 18.38 13.39
N MET A 145 -5.93 18.29 13.68
CA MET A 145 -4.87 18.42 12.68
C MET A 145 -5.01 17.37 11.58
N ASP A 146 -5.13 16.11 11.97
CA ASP A 146 -5.18 14.98 11.04
C ASP A 146 -6.45 15.04 10.20
N LEU A 147 -7.64 15.19 10.80
CA LEU A 147 -8.90 15.31 10.07
C LEU A 147 -8.93 16.53 9.12
N TYR A 148 -8.40 17.69 9.54
CA TYR A 148 -8.33 18.88 8.70
C TYR A 148 -7.37 18.67 7.52
N ASN A 149 -6.17 18.16 7.78
CA ASN A 149 -5.16 17.91 6.74
C ASN A 149 -5.61 16.80 5.78
N ASN A 150 -6.30 15.78 6.29
CA ASN A 150 -6.96 14.74 5.49
C ASN A 150 -7.95 15.39 4.49
N LYS A 151 -8.81 16.30 4.95
CA LYS A 151 -9.75 17.06 4.09
C LYS A 151 -9.03 17.87 3.01
N ILE A 152 -7.92 18.55 3.34
CA ILE A 152 -7.14 19.30 2.35
C ILE A 152 -6.55 18.36 1.28
N GLY A 153 -6.03 17.20 1.70
CA GLY A 153 -5.48 16.18 0.80
C GLY A 153 -6.51 15.68 -0.20
N ARG A 154 -7.71 15.37 0.28
CA ARG A 154 -8.83 14.97 -0.58
C ARG A 154 -9.20 16.07 -1.59
N GLY A 155 -9.27 17.32 -1.15
CA GLY A 155 -9.52 18.47 -2.01
C GLY A 155 -8.47 18.64 -3.11
N ILE A 156 -7.18 18.52 -2.76
CA ILE A 156 -6.07 18.60 -3.74
C ILE A 156 -6.24 17.55 -4.84
N ALA A 157 -6.55 16.30 -4.49
CA ALA A 157 -6.74 15.24 -5.48
C ALA A 157 -8.01 15.45 -6.32
N ALA A 158 -9.12 15.87 -5.69
CA ALA A 158 -10.37 16.17 -6.39
C ALA A 158 -10.23 17.29 -7.42
N ASP A 159 -9.45 18.33 -7.10
CA ASP A 159 -9.15 19.45 -8.01
C ASP A 159 -8.15 19.07 -9.11
N ASN A 160 -7.44 17.93 -8.97
CA ASN A 160 -6.38 17.50 -9.88
C ASN A 160 -6.51 16.00 -10.24
N PRO A 161 -7.63 15.56 -10.86
CA PRO A 161 -7.93 14.15 -11.08
C PRO A 161 -6.91 13.42 -11.97
N GLY A 162 -6.20 14.14 -12.84
CA GLY A 162 -5.16 13.60 -13.71
C GLY A 162 -3.75 13.62 -13.14
N ALA A 163 -3.55 14.11 -11.91
CA ALA A 163 -2.21 14.24 -11.34
C ALA A 163 -1.56 12.87 -11.06
N SER A 164 -0.26 12.76 -11.36
CA SER A 164 0.57 11.64 -10.90
C SER A 164 0.77 11.69 -9.38
N GLU A 165 1.25 10.60 -8.81
CA GLU A 165 1.59 10.52 -7.38
C GLU A 165 2.63 11.59 -7.00
N GLU A 166 3.65 11.79 -7.85
CA GLU A 166 4.68 12.82 -7.66
C GLU A 166 4.11 14.24 -7.76
N GLN A 167 3.18 14.45 -8.69
CA GLN A 167 2.50 15.75 -8.84
C GLN A 167 1.63 16.04 -7.61
N LEU A 168 0.89 15.05 -7.10
CA LEU A 168 0.14 15.18 -5.85
C LEU A 168 1.08 15.48 -4.67
N ALA A 169 2.18 14.76 -4.54
CA ALA A 169 3.19 15.03 -3.51
C ALA A 169 3.76 16.46 -3.62
N GLN A 170 3.95 16.97 -4.83
CA GLN A 170 4.40 18.35 -5.06
C GLN A 170 3.33 19.37 -4.65
N LEU A 171 2.06 19.15 -5.03
CA LEU A 171 0.94 20.02 -4.67
C LEU A 171 0.74 20.07 -3.15
N VAL A 172 0.81 18.93 -2.46
CA VAL A 172 0.76 18.86 -0.99
C VAL A 172 1.94 19.61 -0.37
N GLY A 173 3.15 19.46 -0.94
CA GLY A 173 4.33 20.20 -0.49
C GLY A 173 4.19 21.72 -0.65
N ASN A 174 3.52 22.18 -1.71
CA ASN A 174 3.21 23.59 -1.92
C ASN A 174 2.16 24.08 -0.90
N ALA A 175 1.09 23.31 -0.69
CA ALA A 175 0.06 23.64 0.30
C ALA A 175 0.63 23.79 1.72
N LEU A 176 1.55 22.90 2.12
CA LEU A 176 2.27 23.01 3.38
C LEU A 176 3.10 24.30 3.46
N LYS A 177 3.85 24.65 2.40
CA LYS A 177 4.69 25.87 2.37
C LYS A 177 3.87 27.16 2.37
N GLU A 178 2.68 27.13 1.78
CA GLU A 178 1.75 28.27 1.70
C GLU A 178 0.92 28.47 2.99
N GLY A 179 1.12 27.62 4.00
CA GLY A 179 0.38 27.71 5.26
C GLY A 179 -1.08 27.29 5.14
N LYS A 180 -1.38 26.34 4.24
CA LYS A 180 -2.74 25.79 4.08
C LYS A 180 -3.02 24.60 5.01
N LEU A 181 -1.96 23.95 5.49
CA LEU A 181 -2.04 22.85 6.44
C LEU A 181 -1.88 23.38 7.87
N ILE A 182 -2.30 22.58 8.84
CA ILE A 182 -2.08 22.86 10.26
C ILE A 182 -1.20 21.79 10.87
N LEU A 183 -0.51 22.14 11.96
CA LEU A 183 0.33 21.26 12.76
C LEU A 183 0.54 21.86 14.15
N MET A 184 1.29 21.20 15.03
CA MET A 184 1.56 21.73 16.36
C MET A 184 2.66 22.80 16.34
N ASP A 185 2.42 23.91 17.03
CA ASP A 185 3.48 24.84 17.42
C ASP A 185 4.38 24.23 18.50
N ARG A 186 5.43 24.96 18.88
CA ARG A 186 6.37 24.58 19.95
C ARG A 186 5.69 24.18 21.27
N ASN A 187 4.52 24.75 21.57
CA ASN A 187 3.80 24.56 22.82
C ASN A 187 2.74 23.46 22.73
N GLY A 188 2.56 22.83 21.56
CA GLY A 188 1.53 21.81 21.33
C GLY A 188 0.16 22.39 20.94
N ALA A 189 0.06 23.69 20.69
CA ALA A 189 -1.15 24.33 20.17
C ALA A 189 -1.20 24.19 18.64
N LEU A 190 -2.39 24.21 18.06
CA LEU A 190 -2.53 24.26 16.60
C LEU A 190 -1.91 25.55 16.03
N ALA A 191 -1.22 25.42 14.91
CA ALA A 191 -0.67 26.53 14.14
C ALA A 191 -0.70 26.22 12.65
N TRP A 192 -0.68 27.27 11.83
CA TRP A 192 -0.53 27.12 10.38
C TRP A 192 0.89 26.65 10.03
N SER A 193 1.00 25.79 9.02
CA SER A 193 2.26 25.13 8.68
C SER A 193 3.39 26.08 8.26
N ASP A 194 3.07 27.31 7.85
CA ASP A 194 4.02 28.38 7.53
C ASP A 194 4.48 29.21 8.73
N GLN A 195 3.86 29.02 9.90
CA GLN A 195 4.20 29.73 11.14
C GLN A 195 5.16 28.94 12.04
N VAL A 196 5.41 27.68 11.72
CA VAL A 196 6.26 26.79 12.51
C VAL A 196 7.46 26.39 11.66
N GLN A 197 8.65 26.52 12.22
CA GLN A 197 9.87 26.05 11.58
C GLN A 197 9.95 24.51 11.66
N VAL A 198 10.44 23.87 10.60
CA VAL A 198 10.65 22.42 10.57
C VAL A 198 11.52 22.00 11.77
N GLY A 199 11.03 21.01 12.54
CA GLY A 199 11.70 20.52 13.75
C GLY A 199 11.53 21.39 15.00
N GLN A 200 10.65 22.40 14.98
CA GLN A 200 10.33 23.25 16.14
C GLN A 200 8.90 23.08 16.65
N HIS A 201 8.21 22.01 16.26
CA HIS A 201 6.89 21.67 16.80
C HIS A 201 7.00 21.05 18.19
N GLY A 202 5.91 21.10 18.94
CA GLY A 202 5.73 20.42 20.22
C GLY A 202 4.97 19.12 20.08
N LEU A 203 4.58 18.56 21.23
CA LEU A 203 3.69 17.41 21.32
C LEU A 203 2.28 17.90 21.62
N SER A 204 1.27 17.28 21.01
CA SER A 204 -0.12 17.56 21.36
C SER A 204 -0.36 17.30 22.87
N PRO A 205 -1.05 18.21 23.59
CA PRO A 205 -1.58 17.94 24.92
C PRO A 205 -2.52 16.74 24.88
N LYS A 206 -2.57 15.94 25.95
CA LYS A 206 -3.39 14.71 26.01
C LYS A 206 -4.90 14.95 26.18
N GLU A 207 -5.34 16.20 26.13
CA GLU A 207 -6.75 16.53 26.27
C GLU A 207 -7.52 16.00 25.06
N ALA A 208 -8.50 15.13 25.30
CA ALA A 208 -9.53 14.76 24.34
C ALA A 208 -10.82 15.54 24.64
N ILE A 209 -11.58 15.90 23.61
CA ILE A 209 -12.89 16.57 23.75
C ILE A 209 -13.96 15.74 23.04
N GLU A 210 -15.23 16.07 23.29
CA GLU A 210 -16.34 15.30 22.72
C GLU A 210 -16.40 15.46 21.19
N GLY A 211 -16.40 14.33 20.49
CA GLY A 211 -16.56 14.27 19.03
C GLY A 211 -17.92 14.77 18.57
N HIS A 212 -17.92 15.61 17.53
CA HIS A 212 -19.14 16.17 16.92
C HIS A 212 -19.42 15.61 15.52
N LEU A 213 -18.38 15.11 14.84
CA LEU A 213 -18.52 14.35 13.62
C LEU A 213 -18.95 12.92 13.99
N LYS A 214 -19.94 12.42 13.27
CA LYS A 214 -20.38 11.03 13.44
C LYS A 214 -19.33 10.09 12.87
N THR A 215 -19.20 8.92 13.49
CA THR A 215 -18.51 7.78 12.87
C THR A 215 -19.12 7.53 11.49
N PRO A 216 -18.30 7.39 10.43
CA PRO A 216 -18.81 7.34 9.06
C PRO A 216 -19.58 6.04 8.77
N GLU A 217 -20.48 6.12 7.79
CA GLU A 217 -21.15 4.92 7.27
C GLU A 217 -20.19 4.09 6.41
N VAL A 218 -20.47 2.80 6.28
CA VAL A 218 -19.73 1.91 5.38
C VAL A 218 -20.18 2.19 3.95
N VAL A 219 -19.29 2.74 3.14
CA VAL A 219 -19.52 3.08 1.74
C VAL A 219 -18.63 2.24 0.82
N PRO A 220 -19.04 2.00 -0.43
CA PRO A 220 -18.24 1.23 -1.35
C PRO A 220 -17.00 1.98 -1.83
N ALA A 221 -15.87 1.27 -1.94
CA ALA A 221 -14.71 1.81 -2.65
C ALA A 221 -15.06 2.04 -4.12
N ALA A 222 -14.56 3.13 -4.73
CA ALA A 222 -14.77 3.35 -6.15
C ALA A 222 -14.29 2.11 -6.93
N PRO A 223 -15.06 1.64 -7.92
CA PRO A 223 -14.59 0.58 -8.80
C PRO A 223 -13.30 1.04 -9.44
N ARG A 224 -12.38 0.10 -9.73
CA ARG A 224 -11.18 0.43 -10.52
C ARG A 224 -11.66 1.17 -11.77
N ALA A 225 -11.25 2.42 -11.92
CA ALA A 225 -11.63 3.20 -13.07
C ALA A 225 -11.06 2.49 -14.31
N SER A 226 -11.92 1.82 -15.06
CA SER A 226 -11.66 1.52 -16.46
C SER A 226 -11.69 2.85 -17.22
N GLY A 227 -10.58 3.60 -17.21
CA GLY A 227 -10.54 4.89 -17.88
C GLY A 227 -9.22 5.68 -17.77
N PHE A 228 -8.37 5.50 -18.79
CA PHE A 228 -7.44 6.50 -19.35
C PHE A 228 -6.09 6.79 -18.65
N PHE A 229 -5.20 5.80 -18.66
CA PHE A 229 -3.95 5.91 -19.43
C PHE A 229 -3.76 4.61 -20.20
N GLY A 230 -3.95 4.65 -21.53
CA GLY A 230 -3.40 3.68 -22.48
C GLY A 230 -3.71 2.19 -22.29
N ALA A 231 -4.98 1.79 -22.35
CA ALA A 231 -5.35 0.46 -22.84
C ALA A 231 -6.70 0.64 -23.54
N ALA A 232 -6.71 0.64 -24.87
CA ALA A 232 -7.32 -0.46 -25.61
C ALA A 232 -8.31 -1.26 -24.73
N THR A 233 -9.57 -1.33 -25.16
CA THR A 233 -10.33 -2.59 -25.05
C THR A 233 -9.35 -3.75 -25.17
N PRO A 234 -9.44 -4.86 -24.41
CA PRO A 234 -8.61 -6.00 -24.73
C PRO A 234 -8.87 -6.34 -26.19
N SER A 235 -7.96 -5.92 -27.05
CA SER A 235 -7.74 -6.57 -28.31
C SER A 235 -7.55 -8.00 -27.91
N VAL A 236 -8.17 -8.89 -28.65
CA VAL A 236 -8.11 -10.34 -28.48
C VAL A 236 -6.68 -10.87 -28.78
N ASP A 237 -5.66 -10.02 -28.58
CA ASP A 237 -4.27 -10.08 -29.03
C ASP A 237 -3.26 -9.73 -27.91
N GLU A 238 -3.66 -9.52 -26.65
CA GLU A 238 -2.67 -9.46 -25.57
C GLU A 238 -2.14 -10.88 -25.34
N LEU A 239 -0.95 -11.12 -25.88
CA LEU A 239 -0.27 -12.41 -25.86
C LEU A 239 -0.02 -12.82 -24.40
N THR A 240 -0.83 -13.73 -23.85
CA THR A 240 -0.65 -14.21 -22.48
C THR A 240 0.36 -15.36 -22.43
N PRO A 241 0.93 -15.69 -21.26
CA PRO A 241 1.77 -16.88 -21.08
C PRO A 241 1.14 -18.22 -21.47
N GLN A 242 -0.17 -18.25 -21.74
CA GLN A 242 -0.84 -19.43 -22.29
C GLN A 242 -0.57 -19.62 -23.78
N HIS A 243 -0.15 -18.57 -24.50
CA HIS A 243 0.13 -18.63 -25.93
C HIS A 243 1.57 -19.08 -26.20
N PRO A 244 1.82 -20.02 -27.14
CA PRO A 244 3.16 -20.54 -27.45
C PRO A 244 4.23 -19.48 -27.78
N ASP A 245 3.81 -18.37 -28.40
CA ASP A 245 4.71 -17.29 -28.79
C ASP A 245 5.11 -16.36 -27.62
N HIS A 246 4.52 -16.53 -26.43
CA HIS A 246 4.86 -15.71 -25.28
C HIS A 246 6.22 -16.11 -24.68
N PRO A 247 7.11 -15.16 -24.33
CA PRO A 247 8.43 -15.48 -23.75
C PRO A 247 8.37 -16.36 -22.49
N ARG A 248 7.29 -16.24 -21.71
CA ARG A 248 7.03 -17.05 -20.50
C ARG A 248 6.20 -18.31 -20.72
N TYR A 249 5.91 -18.68 -21.97
CA TYR A 249 5.14 -19.89 -22.26
C TYR A 249 5.76 -21.13 -21.64
N ALA A 250 7.08 -21.33 -21.81
CA ALA A 250 7.78 -22.49 -21.25
C ALA A 250 7.69 -22.55 -19.71
N LEU A 251 7.88 -21.40 -19.05
CA LEU A 251 7.79 -21.29 -17.59
C LEU A 251 6.36 -21.59 -17.10
N TYR A 252 5.35 -21.04 -17.78
CA TYR A 252 3.94 -21.32 -17.48
C TYR A 252 3.61 -22.81 -17.65
N GLN A 253 4.10 -23.45 -18.71
CA GLN A 253 3.92 -24.89 -18.92
C GLN A 253 4.55 -25.73 -17.81
N GLN A 254 5.72 -25.35 -17.32
CA GLN A 254 6.39 -26.01 -16.18
C GLN A 254 5.58 -25.88 -14.89
N CYS A 255 5.13 -24.66 -14.54
CA CYS A 255 4.26 -24.45 -13.39
C CYS A 255 2.94 -25.25 -13.52
N ARG A 256 2.31 -25.22 -14.70
CA ARG A 256 1.08 -25.99 -14.96
C ARG A 256 1.31 -27.49 -14.80
N ALA A 257 2.39 -28.04 -15.35
CA ALA A 257 2.73 -29.44 -15.21
C ALA A 257 2.98 -29.84 -13.75
N GLY A 258 3.68 -29.00 -12.99
CA GLY A 258 3.91 -29.21 -11.55
C GLY A 258 2.61 -29.21 -10.74
N VAL A 259 1.68 -28.30 -11.04
CA VAL A 259 0.36 -28.26 -10.38
C VAL A 259 -0.49 -29.48 -10.75
N VAL A 260 -0.47 -29.92 -12.02
CA VAL A 260 -1.17 -31.15 -12.43
C VAL A 260 -0.59 -32.38 -11.73
N ALA A 261 0.74 -32.46 -11.59
CA ALA A 261 1.38 -33.53 -10.82
C ALA A 261 0.96 -33.52 -9.35
N LEU A 262 0.84 -32.32 -8.76
CA LEU A 262 0.33 -32.14 -7.40
C LEU A 262 -1.13 -32.59 -7.27
N ASP A 263 -1.97 -32.30 -8.26
CA ASP A 263 -3.37 -32.71 -8.29
C ASP A 263 -3.51 -34.23 -8.29
N HIS A 264 -2.73 -34.91 -9.13
CA HIS A 264 -2.67 -36.37 -9.14
C HIS A 264 -2.18 -36.97 -7.82
N GLN A 265 -1.21 -36.34 -7.14
CA GLN A 265 -0.76 -36.77 -5.81
C GLN A 265 -1.85 -36.63 -4.74
N LEU A 266 -2.74 -35.64 -4.89
CA LEU A 266 -3.88 -35.40 -4.01
C LEU A 266 -5.14 -36.15 -4.46
N GLU A 267 -5.03 -37.05 -5.45
CA GLU A 267 -6.15 -37.81 -6.02
C GLU A 267 -7.31 -36.90 -6.52
N ARG A 268 -6.98 -35.71 -7.05
CA ARG A 268 -7.96 -34.80 -7.68
C ARG A 268 -7.68 -34.57 -9.15
N GLU A 269 -8.73 -34.20 -9.88
CA GLU A 269 -8.62 -33.73 -11.26
C GLU A 269 -8.30 -32.22 -11.31
N PRO A 270 -7.51 -31.77 -12.29
CA PRO A 270 -7.24 -30.34 -12.49
C PRO A 270 -8.52 -29.54 -12.75
N ASP A 271 -8.65 -28.40 -12.08
CA ASP A 271 -9.82 -27.53 -12.16
C ASP A 271 -9.44 -26.04 -12.29
N GLY A 272 -10.43 -25.15 -12.15
CA GLY A 272 -10.18 -23.71 -12.18
C GLY A 272 -9.19 -23.22 -11.11
N LYS A 273 -9.13 -23.87 -9.94
CA LYS A 273 -8.15 -23.55 -8.89
C LYS A 273 -6.74 -23.99 -9.27
N SER A 274 -6.61 -25.11 -10.00
CA SER A 274 -5.35 -25.53 -10.59
C SER A 274 -4.84 -24.52 -11.62
N ALA A 275 -5.73 -23.93 -12.42
CA ALA A 275 -5.39 -22.87 -13.36
C ALA A 275 -4.92 -21.59 -12.64
N CYS A 276 -5.64 -21.16 -11.61
CA CYS A 276 -5.24 -20.04 -10.73
C CYS A 276 -3.86 -20.27 -10.10
N MET A 277 -3.63 -21.47 -9.56
CA MET A 277 -2.36 -21.83 -8.94
C MET A 277 -1.22 -21.79 -9.96
N ALA A 278 -1.38 -22.38 -11.14
CA ALA A 278 -0.35 -22.38 -12.18
C ALA A 278 0.03 -20.95 -12.61
N ALA A 279 -0.96 -20.06 -12.77
CA ALA A 279 -0.71 -18.66 -13.12
C ALA A 279 0.00 -17.89 -11.98
N SER A 280 -0.45 -18.07 -10.73
CA SER A 280 0.15 -17.46 -9.54
C SER A 280 1.60 -17.89 -9.32
N LEU A 281 1.89 -19.17 -9.52
CA LEU A 281 3.24 -19.72 -9.42
C LEU A 281 4.14 -19.23 -10.55
N THR A 282 3.60 -19.00 -11.74
CA THR A 282 4.36 -18.41 -12.86
C THR A 282 4.78 -16.98 -12.53
N ASN A 283 3.86 -16.16 -12.00
CA ASN A 283 4.19 -14.82 -11.52
C ASN A 283 5.23 -14.86 -10.39
N LEU A 284 5.04 -15.74 -9.40
CA LEU A 284 5.97 -15.91 -8.27
C LEU A 284 7.39 -16.24 -8.75
N ALA A 285 7.53 -17.14 -9.72
CA ALA A 285 8.81 -17.50 -10.31
C ALA A 285 9.48 -16.28 -10.97
N VAL A 286 8.74 -15.52 -11.80
CA VAL A 286 9.26 -14.30 -12.45
C VAL A 286 9.67 -13.23 -11.43
N ALA A 287 8.84 -12.99 -10.41
CA ALA A 287 9.12 -12.00 -9.37
C ALA A 287 10.35 -12.32 -8.51
N ASN A 288 10.71 -13.60 -8.40
CA ASN A 288 11.89 -14.05 -7.66
C ASN A 288 13.09 -14.38 -8.57
N GLY A 289 13.01 -14.05 -9.87
CA GLY A 289 14.10 -14.24 -10.81
C GLY A 289 14.41 -15.70 -11.16
N LEU A 290 13.44 -16.60 -11.01
CA LEU A 290 13.56 -17.98 -11.49
C LEU A 290 13.41 -17.98 -13.02
N GLU A 291 14.29 -18.71 -13.69
CA GLU A 291 14.31 -18.85 -15.15
C GLU A 291 13.50 -20.07 -15.61
N ARG A 292 13.38 -21.07 -14.74
CA ARG A 292 12.58 -22.28 -14.94
C ARG A 292 12.03 -22.78 -13.61
N VAL A 293 11.03 -23.66 -13.66
CA VAL A 293 10.51 -24.38 -12.49
C VAL A 293 10.66 -25.88 -12.74
N ASP A 294 11.52 -26.51 -11.95
CA ASP A 294 11.79 -27.95 -12.03
C ASP A 294 10.85 -28.74 -11.09
N HIS A 295 10.47 -28.14 -9.95
CA HIS A 295 9.53 -28.75 -9.00
C HIS A 295 8.50 -27.77 -8.45
N VAL A 296 7.26 -28.26 -8.28
CA VAL A 296 6.20 -27.61 -7.51
C VAL A 296 5.85 -28.52 -6.33
N MET A 297 5.90 -27.98 -5.10
CA MET A 297 5.71 -28.79 -3.90
C MET A 297 4.86 -28.06 -2.86
N LEU A 298 4.08 -28.82 -2.09
CA LEU A 298 3.44 -28.31 -0.88
C LEU A 298 4.38 -28.41 0.33
N SER A 299 4.20 -27.55 1.32
CA SER A 299 4.89 -27.67 2.60
C SER A 299 4.56 -28.99 3.30
N ASP A 300 5.59 -29.76 3.66
CA ASP A 300 5.50 -30.88 4.61
C ASP A 300 6.45 -30.60 5.80
N GLN A 301 5.87 -30.46 6.99
CA GLN A 301 6.60 -30.18 8.23
C GLN A 301 6.00 -30.98 9.39
N GLY A 302 5.95 -32.32 9.28
CA GLY A 302 5.89 -33.29 10.41
C GLY A 302 4.76 -33.18 11.46
N LYS A 303 3.94 -32.12 11.39
CA LYS A 303 2.81 -31.78 12.24
C LYS A 303 1.63 -31.59 11.29
N GLN A 304 0.56 -32.34 11.51
CA GLN A 304 -0.65 -32.28 10.68
C GLN A 304 -1.23 -30.87 10.49
N ALA A 305 -0.91 -29.92 11.38
CA ALA A 305 -1.37 -28.54 11.32
C ALA A 305 -0.78 -27.68 10.18
N ASN A 306 0.38 -28.04 9.60
CA ASN A 306 1.09 -27.22 8.62
C ASN A 306 1.24 -27.87 7.22
N LEU A 307 0.56 -28.98 6.98
CA LEU A 307 0.53 -29.64 5.67
C LEU A 307 -0.18 -28.74 4.66
N GLY A 308 0.48 -28.46 3.54
CA GLY A 308 -0.14 -27.75 2.41
C GLY A 308 -0.46 -26.28 2.63
N GLN A 309 0.06 -25.62 3.67
CA GLN A 309 -0.13 -24.19 3.90
C GLN A 309 0.55 -23.32 2.83
N ASN A 310 1.73 -23.75 2.37
CA ASN A 310 2.48 -23.07 1.34
C ASN A 310 2.73 -23.98 0.15
N VAL A 311 2.80 -23.36 -1.03
CA VAL A 311 3.27 -23.97 -2.26
C VAL A 311 4.60 -23.34 -2.66
N PHE A 312 5.55 -24.18 -3.06
CA PHE A 312 6.92 -23.82 -3.42
C PHE A 312 7.13 -24.07 -4.91
N VAL A 313 7.83 -23.14 -5.56
CA VAL A 313 8.44 -23.35 -6.88
C VAL A 313 9.95 -23.45 -6.69
N ILE A 314 10.56 -24.46 -7.28
CA ILE A 314 11.98 -24.79 -7.09
C ILE A 314 12.65 -24.93 -8.46
N GLN A 315 13.82 -24.31 -8.61
CA GLN A 315 14.72 -24.45 -9.75
C GLN A 315 15.99 -25.18 -9.29
N GLY A 316 16.31 -26.29 -9.94
CA GLY A 316 17.39 -27.21 -9.57
C GLY A 316 16.88 -28.47 -8.86
N GLU A 317 17.79 -29.42 -8.68
CA GLU A 317 17.52 -30.70 -8.00
C GLU A 317 17.26 -30.47 -6.50
N LEU A 318 16.29 -31.19 -5.92
CA LEU A 318 15.92 -31.03 -4.49
C LEU A 318 17.07 -31.31 -3.51
N ASN A 319 18.02 -32.17 -3.90
CA ASN A 319 19.19 -32.52 -3.10
C ASN A 319 20.41 -31.62 -3.36
N ASP A 320 20.31 -30.69 -4.31
CA ASP A 320 21.36 -29.71 -4.58
C ASP A 320 21.18 -28.50 -3.63
N PRO A 321 22.13 -28.19 -2.74
CA PRO A 321 22.05 -27.02 -1.88
C PRO A 321 22.03 -25.69 -2.65
N ALA A 322 22.40 -25.67 -3.93
CA ALA A 322 22.34 -24.50 -4.80
C ALA A 322 20.98 -24.29 -5.48
N HIS A 323 19.96 -25.10 -5.18
CA HIS A 323 18.62 -24.87 -5.74
C HIS A 323 18.07 -23.49 -5.35
N LEU A 324 17.38 -22.84 -6.28
CA LEU A 324 16.63 -21.62 -6.00
C LEU A 324 15.19 -22.00 -5.67
N ARG A 325 14.59 -21.31 -4.71
CA ARG A 325 13.19 -21.54 -4.34
C ARG A 325 12.47 -20.24 -4.03
N ALA A 326 11.20 -20.19 -4.41
CA ALA A 326 10.25 -19.20 -3.97
C ALA A 326 8.99 -19.89 -3.47
N HIS A 327 8.21 -19.22 -2.62
CA HIS A 327 6.98 -19.78 -2.07
C HIS A 327 5.90 -18.72 -1.89
N MET A 328 4.66 -19.18 -1.83
CA MET A 328 3.50 -18.40 -1.44
C MET A 328 2.50 -19.29 -0.70
N SER A 329 1.50 -18.67 -0.09
CA SER A 329 0.38 -19.42 0.51
C SER A 329 -0.36 -20.20 -0.58
N THR A 330 -0.72 -21.46 -0.29
CA THR A 330 -1.54 -22.29 -1.18
C THR A 330 -2.90 -21.64 -1.44
N ASP A 331 -3.49 -21.01 -0.42
CA ASP A 331 -4.77 -20.31 -0.54
C ASP A 331 -4.69 -19.10 -1.45
N GLN A 332 -3.59 -18.33 -1.37
CA GLN A 332 -3.31 -17.24 -2.31
C GLN A 332 -3.18 -17.78 -3.74
N ALA A 333 -2.45 -18.88 -3.92
CA ALA A 333 -2.19 -19.45 -5.23
C ALA A 333 -3.48 -19.92 -5.92
N ILE A 334 -4.40 -20.58 -5.21
CA ILE A 334 -5.67 -21.07 -5.80
C ILE A 334 -6.75 -20.00 -5.96
N SER A 335 -6.64 -18.88 -5.23
CA SER A 335 -7.69 -17.85 -5.19
C SER A 335 -7.41 -16.64 -6.07
N THR A 336 -6.17 -16.47 -6.55
CA THR A 336 -5.80 -15.37 -7.45
C THR A 336 -6.24 -15.71 -8.89
N PRO A 337 -7.12 -14.92 -9.53
CA PRO A 337 -7.53 -15.17 -10.90
C PRO A 337 -6.36 -15.17 -11.89
N VAL A 338 -6.45 -16.00 -12.91
CA VAL A 338 -5.39 -16.21 -13.92
C VAL A 338 -4.96 -14.90 -14.59
N GLU A 339 -5.95 -14.08 -14.96
CA GLU A 339 -5.75 -12.80 -15.63
C GLU A 339 -4.98 -11.82 -14.73
N THR A 340 -5.23 -11.86 -13.42
CA THR A 340 -4.52 -11.02 -12.44
C THR A 340 -3.06 -11.42 -12.35
N SER A 341 -2.76 -12.71 -12.19
CA SER A 341 -1.38 -13.18 -12.09
C SER A 341 -0.55 -12.84 -13.32
N PHE A 342 -1.13 -12.92 -14.53
CA PHE A 342 -0.43 -12.55 -15.75
C PHE A 342 -0.22 -11.05 -15.91
N ARG A 343 -1.19 -10.23 -15.49
CA ARG A 343 -1.02 -8.78 -15.48
C ARG A 343 0.09 -8.36 -14.52
N GLU A 344 0.12 -8.93 -13.32
CA GLU A 344 1.18 -8.68 -12.33
C GLU A 344 2.55 -9.07 -12.85
N MET A 345 2.64 -10.25 -13.49
CA MET A 345 3.88 -10.73 -14.10
C MET A 345 4.37 -9.75 -15.19
N ALA A 346 3.49 -9.27 -16.07
CA ALA A 346 3.85 -8.29 -17.09
C ALA A 346 4.40 -6.98 -16.48
N HIS A 347 3.81 -6.49 -15.39
CA HIS A 347 4.32 -5.31 -14.67
C HIS A 347 5.70 -5.54 -14.06
N VAL A 348 5.94 -6.70 -13.45
CA VAL A 348 7.25 -7.08 -12.91
C VAL A 348 8.31 -7.07 -14.02
N GLU A 349 7.99 -7.62 -15.19
CA GLU A 349 8.91 -7.67 -16.32
C GLU A 349 9.22 -6.27 -16.89
N GLN A 350 8.21 -5.43 -17.06
CA GLN A 350 8.40 -4.03 -17.47
C GLN A 350 9.33 -3.28 -16.50
N ARG A 351 9.13 -3.46 -15.19
CA ARG A 351 9.99 -2.86 -14.17
C ARG A 351 11.43 -3.37 -14.26
N ASN A 352 11.63 -4.66 -14.45
CA ASN A 352 12.96 -5.26 -14.56
C ASN A 352 13.70 -4.76 -15.80
N GLN A 353 13.01 -4.63 -16.94
CA GLN A 353 13.57 -4.05 -18.16
C GLN A 353 13.96 -2.56 -17.98
N ALA A 354 13.12 -1.78 -17.30
CA ALA A 354 13.41 -0.38 -16.99
C ALA A 354 14.64 -0.24 -16.08
N LEU A 355 14.80 -1.13 -15.08
CA LEU A 355 15.97 -1.12 -14.21
C LEU A 355 17.26 -1.53 -14.95
N GLN A 356 17.21 -2.56 -15.80
CA GLN A 356 18.36 -3.00 -16.59
C GLN A 356 18.82 -1.92 -17.59
N SER A 357 17.88 -1.26 -18.27
CA SER A 357 18.20 -0.18 -19.20
C SER A 357 18.82 1.03 -18.50
N GLN A 358 18.34 1.39 -17.31
CA GLN A 358 18.97 2.44 -16.50
C GLN A 358 20.39 2.09 -16.06
N GLN A 359 20.61 0.83 -15.62
CA GLN A 359 21.95 0.36 -15.24
C GLN A 359 22.91 0.36 -16.43
N ALA A 360 22.46 -0.08 -17.62
CA ALA A 360 23.26 -0.05 -18.84
C ALA A 360 23.65 1.39 -19.24
N MET A 361 22.72 2.35 -19.16
CA MET A 361 23.02 3.76 -19.42
C MET A 361 24.02 4.33 -18.42
N ALA A 362 23.90 3.99 -17.13
CA ALA A 362 24.85 4.43 -16.11
C ALA A 362 26.26 3.85 -16.33
N GLN A 363 26.36 2.58 -16.74
CA GLN A 363 27.65 1.95 -17.07
C GLN A 363 28.29 2.60 -18.31
N GLN A 364 27.51 2.89 -19.35
CA GLN A 364 28.02 3.60 -20.54
C GLN A 364 28.50 5.01 -20.23
N GLN A 365 27.80 5.75 -19.36
CA GLN A 365 28.26 7.06 -18.89
C GLN A 365 29.56 6.95 -18.07
N ASP A 366 29.67 5.97 -17.17
CA ASP A 366 30.89 5.78 -16.37
C ASP A 366 32.09 5.36 -17.24
N GLU A 367 31.87 4.53 -18.28
CA GLU A 367 32.89 4.20 -19.27
C GLU A 367 33.31 5.41 -20.12
N GLN A 368 32.36 6.25 -20.55
CA GLN A 368 32.69 7.49 -21.28
C GLN A 368 33.46 8.48 -20.41
N VAL A 369 33.08 8.64 -19.14
CA VAL A 369 33.80 9.52 -18.19
C VAL A 369 35.22 9.00 -17.95
N LYS A 370 35.40 7.69 -17.76
CA LYS A 370 36.74 7.07 -17.63
C LYS A 370 37.57 7.19 -18.90
N ALA A 371 36.96 7.12 -20.07
CA ALA A 371 37.66 7.31 -21.34
C ALA A 371 38.13 8.76 -21.52
N ILE A 372 37.32 9.74 -21.12
CA ILE A 372 37.67 11.18 -21.17
C ILE A 372 38.78 11.52 -20.15
N GLN A 373 38.81 10.89 -18.98
CA GLN A 373 39.85 11.10 -17.96
C GLN A 373 41.20 10.41 -18.26
N ARG A 374 41.27 9.56 -19.30
CA ARG A 374 42.49 8.88 -19.75
C ARG A 374 43.22 9.59 -20.91
N VAL A 375 42.68 10.71 -21.38
CA VAL A 375 43.30 11.64 -22.36
C VAL A 375 43.83 12.84 -21.60
#